data_AF-A0A2M7RVI0-F1
#
_entry.id   AF-A0A2M7RVI0-F1
#
_cell.length_a   1.000
_cell.length_b   1.000
_cell.length_c   1.000
_cell.angle_alpha   90.00
_cell.angle_beta   90.00
_cell.angle_gamma   90.00
#
_symmetry.space_group_name_H-M   'P 1'
#
loop_
_entity.id
_entity.type
_entity.pdbx_description
1 polymer ?
#
loop_
_entity_poly.entity_id
_entity_poly.type
_entity_poly.pdbx_seq_one_letter_code
_entity_poly.pdbx_strand_id
1 'polypeptide(L)'
;QAIQIGTGTTVNTITQASPVNTYFRRQVAQFVYTRAEINAAGVTGANTLSQLGFFITTNPLFNIPGYTVKVKHTNANNASNSLGTTGWTVVKNAFTYAPEPGDFDMLIFDTPFNWNGTQNLAIEICWSQIQPTWDASGQCRIFNSNRGYRYRLDDNAGSICGQTTTTRVNYKPQVRLIFKSTTTWNGSVSTDWFNQNNWDAFVPTQEMN
;
A
#
# COMPACT_ATOMS: atom_id res chain seq x y z
N GLN A 1 -4.98 -14.55 4.25
CA GLN A 1 -6.20 -14.16 3.53
C GLN A 1 -5.87 -13.08 2.52
N ALA A 2 -6.27 -13.24 1.26
CA ALA A 2 -6.11 -12.21 0.23
C ALA A 2 -7.40 -11.39 0.10
N ILE A 3 -7.29 -10.07 0.07
CA ILE A 3 -8.42 -9.17 -0.21
C ILE A 3 -8.07 -8.20 -1.32
N GLN A 4 -9.08 -7.77 -2.08
CA GLN A 4 -8.96 -6.73 -3.09
C GLN A 4 -9.81 -5.52 -2.71
N ILE A 5 -9.24 -4.33 -2.85
CA ILE A 5 -9.95 -3.06 -2.67
C ILE A 5 -9.95 -2.30 -3.99
N GLY A 6 -11.15 -1.86 -4.39
CA GLY A 6 -11.41 -1.23 -5.68
C GLY A 6 -11.88 -2.23 -6.74
N THR A 7 -12.71 -1.75 -7.66
CA THR A 7 -13.33 -2.55 -8.72
C THR A 7 -13.32 -1.78 -10.05
N GLY A 8 -13.69 -2.47 -11.13
CA GLY A 8 -13.73 -1.92 -12.49
C GLY A 8 -12.40 -2.06 -13.24
N THR A 9 -12.38 -1.53 -14.46
CA THR A 9 -11.28 -1.68 -15.42
C THR A 9 -10.63 -0.35 -15.78
N THR A 10 -11.02 0.76 -15.14
CA THR A 10 -10.44 2.08 -15.35
C THR A 10 -8.94 2.07 -15.07
N VAL A 11 -8.17 2.68 -15.96
CA VAL A 11 -6.71 2.74 -15.92
C VAL A 11 -6.29 4.21 -15.79
N ASN A 12 -5.21 4.50 -15.06
CA ASN A 12 -4.64 5.85 -15.08
C ASN A 12 -4.12 6.19 -16.47
N THR A 13 -4.09 7.48 -16.82
CA THR A 13 -3.42 7.92 -18.06
C THR A 13 -1.90 7.78 -17.94
N ILE A 14 -1.20 7.82 -19.07
CA ILE A 14 0.26 7.74 -19.13
C ILE A 14 1.01 8.94 -18.55
N THR A 15 0.31 10.04 -18.22
CA THR A 15 0.91 11.26 -17.64
C THR A 15 0.45 11.53 -16.20
N GLN A 16 -0.51 10.75 -15.70
CA GLN A 16 -1.04 10.89 -14.35
C GLN A 16 -0.26 10.04 -13.37
N ALA A 17 0.08 10.65 -12.23
CA ALA A 17 0.72 9.99 -11.12
C ALA A 17 -0.02 8.71 -10.70
N SER A 18 0.72 7.61 -10.65
CA SER A 18 0.24 6.32 -10.17
C SER A 18 1.40 5.61 -9.46
N PRO A 19 1.18 4.43 -8.86
CA PRO A 19 2.25 3.68 -8.23
C PRO A 19 3.40 3.28 -9.15
N VAL A 20 3.19 3.26 -10.46
CA VAL A 20 4.18 2.78 -11.42
C VAL A 20 4.40 3.73 -12.60
N ASN A 21 3.72 4.88 -12.64
CA ASN A 21 3.85 5.82 -13.75
C ASN A 21 5.20 6.54 -13.72
N THR A 22 5.87 6.61 -14.87
CA THR A 22 7.24 7.12 -14.99
C THR A 22 7.36 8.40 -15.83
N TYR A 23 6.25 9.11 -16.03
CA TYR A 23 6.25 10.37 -16.78
C TYR A 23 7.15 11.43 -16.12
N PHE A 24 7.29 11.37 -14.80
CA PHE A 24 8.35 12.03 -14.05
C PHE A 24 9.29 11.00 -13.44
N ARG A 25 10.58 11.34 -13.33
CA ARG A 25 11.62 10.36 -12.98
C ARG A 25 11.61 9.93 -11.52
N ARG A 26 10.99 10.68 -10.62
CA ARG A 26 10.86 10.31 -9.21
C ARG A 26 9.55 10.78 -8.61
N GLN A 27 9.03 10.02 -7.66
CA GLN A 27 7.77 10.33 -6.98
C GLN A 27 7.82 9.95 -5.51
N VAL A 28 7.14 10.74 -4.68
CA VAL A 28 6.60 10.32 -3.39
C VAL A 28 5.09 10.47 -3.43
N ALA A 29 4.36 9.45 -3.00
CA ALA A 29 2.91 9.47 -2.99
C ALA A 29 2.33 8.81 -1.75
N GLN A 30 1.18 9.30 -1.32
CA GLN A 30 0.44 8.89 -0.14
C GLN A 30 -1.04 8.68 -0.51
N PHE A 31 -1.60 7.57 -0.06
CA PHE A 31 -3.01 7.22 -0.25
C PHE A 31 -3.52 6.41 0.93
N VAL A 32 -4.84 6.35 1.10
CA VAL A 32 -5.48 5.72 2.25
C VAL A 32 -6.47 4.65 1.81
N TYR A 33 -6.36 3.46 2.40
CA TYR A 33 -7.40 2.44 2.39
C TYR A 33 -8.07 2.43 3.75
N THR A 34 -9.37 2.70 3.75
CA THR A 34 -10.15 2.84 4.96
C THR A 34 -10.43 1.48 5.59
N ARG A 35 -10.63 1.46 6.91
CA ARG A 35 -11.13 0.28 7.62
C ARG A 35 -12.43 -0.23 6.99
N ALA A 36 -13.33 0.66 6.59
CA ALA A 36 -14.59 0.27 5.95
C ALA A 36 -14.34 -0.50 4.65
N GLU A 37 -13.39 -0.07 3.82
CA GLU A 37 -13.01 -0.79 2.59
C GLU A 37 -12.35 -2.13 2.88
N ILE A 38 -11.47 -2.20 3.89
CA ILE A 38 -10.81 -3.45 4.30
C ILE A 38 -11.84 -4.45 4.84
N ASN A 39 -12.75 -3.99 5.71
CA ASN A 39 -13.83 -4.80 6.26
C ASN A 39 -14.78 -5.29 5.18
N ALA A 40 -15.19 -4.42 4.25
CA ALA A 40 -16.06 -4.78 3.13
C ALA A 40 -15.40 -5.81 2.20
N ALA A 41 -14.08 -5.83 2.12
CA ALA A 41 -13.33 -6.82 1.35
C ALA A 41 -13.05 -8.13 2.12
N GLY A 42 -13.46 -8.23 3.39
CA GLY A 42 -13.54 -9.49 4.15
C GLY A 42 -12.53 -9.67 5.28
N VAL A 43 -11.74 -8.66 5.64
CA VAL A 43 -10.84 -8.72 6.82
C VAL A 43 -11.38 -7.78 7.90
N THR A 44 -11.72 -8.32 9.06
CA THR A 44 -12.30 -7.55 10.18
C THR A 44 -11.46 -7.66 11.44
N GLY A 45 -11.14 -6.56 12.11
CA GLY A 45 -10.34 -6.62 13.35
C GLY A 45 -8.84 -6.73 13.10
N ALA A 46 -8.06 -6.81 14.17
CA ALA A 46 -6.61 -6.72 14.12
C ALA A 46 -5.97 -7.94 13.43
N ASN A 47 -5.01 -7.69 12.54
CA ASN A 47 -4.32 -8.72 11.77
C ASN A 47 -2.98 -8.19 11.21
N THR A 48 -2.05 -9.08 10.90
CA THR A 48 -0.77 -8.75 10.26
C THR A 48 -0.90 -8.72 8.74
N LEU A 49 -0.56 -7.59 8.14
CA LEU A 49 -0.42 -7.38 6.70
C LEU A 49 1.01 -7.74 6.26
N SER A 50 1.16 -8.63 5.28
CA SER A 50 2.47 -9.13 4.83
C SER A 50 2.81 -8.78 3.38
N GLN A 51 1.82 -8.45 2.55
CA GLN A 51 2.04 -8.06 1.16
C GLN A 51 1.01 -7.03 0.70
N LEU A 52 1.42 -6.19 -0.25
CA LEU A 52 0.51 -5.35 -1.02
C LEU A 52 0.90 -5.41 -2.49
N GLY A 53 -0.07 -5.37 -3.40
CA GLY A 53 0.19 -5.31 -4.83
C GLY A 53 -0.80 -4.42 -5.57
N PHE A 54 -0.38 -3.92 -6.72
CA PHE A 54 -1.21 -3.10 -7.61
C PHE A 54 -1.52 -3.87 -8.88
N PHE A 55 -2.72 -3.72 -9.43
CA PHE A 55 -3.06 -4.35 -10.70
C PHE A 55 -2.37 -3.59 -11.85
N ILE A 56 -1.34 -4.16 -12.45
CA ILE A 56 -0.55 -3.52 -13.49
C ILE A 56 -1.18 -3.82 -14.84
N THR A 57 -1.42 -2.78 -15.63
CA THR A 57 -1.97 -2.92 -16.99
C THR A 57 -0.91 -2.76 -18.06
N THR A 58 0.10 -1.93 -17.79
CA THR A 58 1.24 -1.71 -18.67
C THR A 58 2.46 -1.45 -17.80
N ASN A 59 3.54 -2.18 -18.05
CA ASN A 59 4.79 -1.96 -17.34
C ASN A 59 5.40 -0.60 -17.71
N PRO A 60 6.17 0.01 -16.81
CA PRO A 60 7.03 1.13 -17.17
C PRO A 60 8.15 0.63 -18.11
N LEU A 61 8.61 1.50 -19.01
CA LEU A 61 9.71 1.21 -19.94
C LEU A 61 11.02 0.99 -19.20
N PHE A 62 11.25 1.75 -18.13
CA PHE A 62 12.43 1.67 -17.29
C PHE A 62 12.07 1.19 -15.88
N ASN A 63 12.93 0.36 -15.31
CA ASN A 63 12.78 -0.08 -13.92
C ASN A 63 12.85 1.12 -12.97
N ILE A 64 12.08 1.04 -11.89
CA ILE A 64 11.92 2.12 -10.92
C ILE A 64 12.91 1.92 -9.77
N PRO A 65 13.99 2.72 -9.65
CA PRO A 65 15.05 2.47 -8.68
C PRO A 65 14.70 3.01 -7.29
N GLY A 66 15.19 2.35 -6.24
CA GLY A 66 15.02 2.82 -4.86
C GLY A 66 13.55 2.90 -4.41
N TYR A 67 12.70 2.05 -4.99
CA TYR A 67 11.29 1.96 -4.64
C TYR A 67 11.15 1.47 -3.20
N THR A 68 10.43 2.22 -2.37
CA THR A 68 10.18 1.96 -0.96
C THR A 68 8.69 1.96 -0.70
N VAL A 69 8.26 1.14 0.26
CA VAL A 69 6.87 1.10 0.71
C VAL A 69 6.85 1.28 2.21
N LYS A 70 6.04 2.22 2.68
CA LYS A 70 5.78 2.44 4.09
C LYS A 70 4.29 2.40 4.39
N VAL A 71 3.97 1.98 5.59
CA VAL A 71 2.59 1.86 6.08
C VAL A 71 2.48 2.53 7.43
N LYS A 72 1.31 3.13 7.69
CA LYS A 72 0.93 3.56 9.04
C LYS A 72 -0.56 3.53 9.26
N HIS A 73 -0.96 3.52 10.53
CA HIS A 73 -2.35 3.77 10.91
C HIS A 73 -2.69 5.25 10.78
N THR A 74 -3.94 5.54 10.41
CA THR A 74 -4.47 6.91 10.38
C THR A 74 -5.97 6.94 10.63
N ASN A 75 -6.47 8.06 11.14
CA ASN A 75 -7.92 8.35 11.23
C ASN A 75 -8.44 9.13 10.01
N ALA A 76 -7.55 9.58 9.11
CA ALA A 76 -7.96 10.29 7.90
C ALA A 76 -8.68 9.33 6.94
N ASN A 77 -9.78 9.77 6.34
CA ASN A 77 -10.57 8.95 5.40
C ASN A 77 -10.01 8.94 3.96
N ASN A 78 -9.08 9.86 3.65
CA ASN A 78 -8.46 10.02 2.35
C ASN A 78 -7.13 10.79 2.48
N ALA A 79 -6.47 11.05 1.35
CA ALA A 79 -5.24 11.85 1.28
C ALA A 79 -5.53 13.34 1.03
N SER A 80 -6.67 13.85 1.53
CA SER A 80 -7.02 15.26 1.43
C SER A 80 -6.10 16.17 2.22
N ASN A 81 -5.36 15.69 3.21
CA ASN A 81 -4.34 16.48 3.87
C ASN A 81 -3.02 15.73 3.78
N SER A 82 -1.91 16.45 3.94
CA SER A 82 -0.62 15.79 4.11
C SER A 82 -0.73 14.85 5.30
N LEU A 83 -0.36 13.59 5.12
CA LEU A 83 -0.28 12.66 6.24
C LEU A 83 1.01 12.88 7.04
N GLY A 84 1.86 13.84 6.65
CA GLY A 84 3.15 14.08 7.28
C GLY A 84 4.22 13.06 6.83
N THR A 85 5.44 13.30 7.27
CA THR A 85 6.64 12.51 6.91
C THR A 85 7.12 11.60 8.04
N THR A 86 6.45 11.63 9.20
CA THR A 86 6.79 10.87 10.40
C THR A 86 5.70 9.84 10.76
N GLY A 87 6.03 8.91 11.66
CA GLY A 87 5.12 7.86 12.13
C GLY A 87 4.85 6.77 11.08
N TRP A 88 5.74 6.60 10.11
CA TRP A 88 5.66 5.59 9.06
C TRP A 88 6.55 4.40 9.40
N THR A 89 6.04 3.19 9.24
CA THR A 89 6.83 1.95 9.30
C THR A 89 7.26 1.58 7.89
N VAL A 90 8.57 1.45 7.66
CA VAL A 90 9.08 0.91 6.39
C VAL A 90 8.77 -0.59 6.36
N VAL A 91 7.89 -1.01 5.45
CA VAL A 91 7.51 -2.42 5.29
C VAL A 91 8.26 -3.08 4.15
N LYS A 92 8.71 -2.29 3.17
CA LYS A 92 9.59 -2.71 2.08
C LYS A 92 10.77 -1.75 1.98
N ASN A 93 11.97 -2.27 2.19
CA ASN A 93 13.22 -1.54 2.00
C ASN A 93 13.42 -1.19 0.53
N ALA A 94 14.32 -0.25 0.25
CA ALA A 94 14.58 0.21 -1.11
C ALA A 94 15.04 -0.94 -2.02
N PHE A 95 14.37 -1.10 -3.14
CA PHE A 95 14.72 -2.06 -4.19
C PHE A 95 14.48 -1.48 -5.58
N THR A 96 14.89 -2.19 -6.63
CA THR A 96 14.56 -1.81 -8.01
C THR A 96 13.27 -2.51 -8.41
N TYR A 97 12.22 -1.75 -8.64
CA TYR A 97 10.91 -2.28 -8.97
C TYR A 97 10.72 -2.39 -10.48
N ALA A 98 10.39 -3.59 -10.95
CA ALA A 98 10.14 -3.91 -12.35
C ALA A 98 8.81 -4.70 -12.44
N PRO A 99 7.66 -4.02 -12.41
CA PRO A 99 6.36 -4.70 -12.35
C PRO A 99 5.99 -5.38 -13.67
N GLU A 100 5.30 -6.52 -13.57
CA GLU A 100 4.76 -7.25 -14.73
C GLU A 100 3.28 -6.93 -14.97
N PRO A 101 2.84 -6.70 -16.22
CA PRO A 101 1.44 -6.39 -16.52
C PRO A 101 0.57 -7.65 -16.56
N GLY A 102 -0.72 -7.49 -16.28
CA GLY A 102 -1.74 -8.53 -16.48
C GLY A 102 -2.44 -9.00 -15.20
N ASP A 103 -1.84 -8.77 -14.04
CA ASP A 103 -2.43 -9.08 -12.72
C ASP A 103 -1.93 -8.08 -11.65
N PHE A 104 -2.26 -8.37 -10.39
CA PHE A 104 -1.65 -7.74 -9.23
C PHE A 104 -0.18 -8.15 -9.10
N ASP A 105 0.71 -7.19 -9.31
CA ASP A 105 2.12 -7.34 -9.02
C ASP A 105 2.33 -7.15 -7.51
N MET A 106 2.64 -8.24 -6.81
CA MET A 106 2.65 -8.33 -5.35
C MET A 106 4.02 -8.02 -4.75
N LEU A 107 4.07 -7.03 -3.86
CA LEU A 107 5.24 -6.64 -3.09
C LEU A 107 5.23 -7.33 -1.72
N ILE A 108 6.16 -8.28 -1.53
CA ILE A 108 6.35 -8.97 -0.24
C ILE A 108 7.11 -8.06 0.72
N PHE A 109 6.51 -7.79 1.89
CA PHE A 109 7.13 -6.94 2.91
C PHE A 109 8.36 -7.62 3.52
N ASP A 110 9.41 -6.84 3.71
CA ASP A 110 10.57 -7.26 4.52
C ASP A 110 10.23 -7.22 6.01
N THR A 111 9.27 -6.38 6.39
CA THR A 111 8.74 -6.29 7.76
C THR A 111 7.20 -6.26 7.70
N PRO A 112 6.52 -7.33 8.09
CA PRO A 112 5.06 -7.35 8.17
C PRO A 112 4.52 -6.24 9.08
N PHE A 113 3.35 -5.72 8.76
CA PHE A 113 2.72 -4.61 9.47
C PHE A 113 1.52 -5.06 10.27
N ASN A 114 1.51 -4.83 11.58
CA ASN A 114 0.38 -5.17 12.45
C ASN A 114 -0.73 -4.12 12.33
N TRP A 115 -1.76 -4.42 11.56
CA TRP A 115 -2.96 -3.60 11.48
C TRP A 115 -3.81 -3.77 12.74
N ASN A 116 -4.27 -2.66 13.32
CA ASN A 116 -4.99 -2.67 14.60
C ASN A 116 -6.50 -2.94 14.47
N GLY A 117 -7.01 -3.09 13.25
CA GLY A 117 -8.43 -3.36 13.00
C GLY A 117 -9.38 -2.17 13.20
N THR A 118 -8.91 -1.05 13.76
CA THR A 118 -9.76 0.07 14.16
C THR A 118 -9.50 1.33 13.34
N GLN A 119 -8.26 1.53 12.88
CA GLN A 119 -7.84 2.69 12.09
C GLN A 119 -7.69 2.34 10.60
N ASN A 120 -7.61 3.36 9.75
CA ASN A 120 -7.34 3.20 8.33
C ASN A 120 -5.85 2.90 8.08
N LEU A 121 -5.53 2.32 6.93
CA LEU A 121 -4.16 2.12 6.46
C LEU A 121 -3.79 3.24 5.50
N ALA A 122 -2.80 4.04 5.88
CA ALA A 122 -2.10 4.92 4.96
C ALA A 122 -0.89 4.20 4.38
N ILE A 123 -0.71 4.34 3.07
CA ILE A 123 0.42 3.79 2.32
C ILE A 123 1.21 4.96 1.73
N GLU A 124 2.53 4.93 1.91
CA GLU A 124 3.46 5.80 1.21
C GLU A 124 4.32 4.94 0.29
N ILE A 125 4.39 5.34 -0.97
CA ILE A 125 5.36 4.82 -1.92
C ILE A 125 6.31 5.94 -2.29
N CYS A 126 7.55 5.58 -2.53
CA CYS A 126 8.53 6.55 -2.99
C CYS A 126 9.67 5.88 -3.76
N TRP A 127 10.22 6.57 -4.75
CA TRP A 127 11.38 6.09 -5.50
C TRP A 127 12.39 7.18 -5.87
N SER A 128 13.56 6.73 -6.32
CA SER A 128 14.66 7.56 -6.78
C SER A 128 14.61 7.81 -8.29
N GLN A 129 15.37 8.80 -8.75
CA GLN A 129 15.41 9.18 -10.16
C GLN A 129 15.65 7.99 -11.10
N ILE A 130 14.67 7.73 -11.96
CA ILE A 130 14.72 6.74 -13.05
C ILE A 130 15.82 7.12 -14.06
N GLN A 131 16.52 6.12 -14.60
CA GLN A 131 17.56 6.26 -15.62
C GLN A 131 17.21 5.46 -16.88
N PRO A 132 17.64 5.91 -18.07
CA PRO A 132 18.42 7.11 -18.35
C PRO A 132 17.57 8.39 -18.42
N THR A 133 16.27 8.27 -18.69
CA THR A 133 15.33 9.39 -18.88
C THR A 133 13.94 9.03 -18.33
N TRP A 134 13.02 10.02 -18.31
CA TRP A 134 11.60 9.77 -18.11
C TRP A 134 10.99 9.06 -19.31
N ASP A 135 9.83 8.43 -19.10
CA ASP A 135 9.04 7.84 -20.18
C ASP A 135 7.55 7.85 -19.81
N ALA A 136 6.68 8.13 -20.78
CA ALA A 136 5.23 8.17 -20.59
C ALA A 136 4.64 6.74 -20.59
N SER A 137 5.01 5.95 -19.60
CA SER A 137 4.57 4.56 -19.41
C SER A 137 4.31 4.25 -17.93
N GLY A 138 3.96 3.00 -17.64
CA GLY A 138 3.58 2.57 -16.30
C GLY A 138 2.13 2.93 -16.00
N GLN A 139 1.26 1.93 -16.09
CA GLN A 139 -0.17 2.07 -15.85
C GLN A 139 -0.68 0.94 -14.97
N CYS A 140 -1.62 1.28 -14.09
CA CYS A 140 -2.31 0.35 -13.21
C CYS A 140 -3.80 0.65 -13.19
N ARG A 141 -4.60 -0.30 -12.70
CA ARG A 141 -6.02 -0.03 -12.44
C ARG A 141 -6.19 0.96 -11.30
N ILE A 142 -7.13 1.86 -11.49
CA ILE A 142 -7.54 2.86 -10.50
C ILE A 142 -9.06 2.78 -10.32
N PHE A 143 -9.55 3.37 -9.24
CA PHE A 143 -10.97 3.59 -9.04
C PHE A 143 -11.23 4.96 -8.43
N ASN A 144 -12.44 5.48 -8.65
CA ASN A 144 -12.83 6.80 -8.19
C ASN A 144 -12.81 6.87 -6.66
N SER A 145 -12.11 7.87 -6.13
CA SER A 145 -12.05 8.12 -4.69
C SER A 145 -11.70 9.59 -4.47
N ASN A 146 -12.59 10.32 -3.81
CA ASN A 146 -12.42 11.75 -3.58
C ASN A 146 -11.12 12.02 -2.79
N ARG A 147 -10.18 12.74 -3.41
CA ARG A 147 -8.83 13.01 -2.87
C ARG A 147 -8.12 11.73 -2.41
N GLY A 148 -8.30 10.64 -3.16
CA GLY A 148 -7.81 9.30 -2.81
C GLY A 148 -6.29 9.14 -2.89
N TYR A 149 -5.62 9.99 -3.69
CA TYR A 149 -4.19 9.90 -3.94
C TYR A 149 -3.55 11.30 -3.92
N ARG A 150 -2.43 11.42 -3.20
CA ARG A 150 -1.69 12.66 -3.03
C ARG A 150 -0.22 12.42 -3.32
N TYR A 151 0.43 13.29 -4.09
CA TYR A 151 1.80 13.03 -4.54
C TYR A 151 2.63 14.31 -4.70
N ARG A 152 3.93 14.10 -4.89
CA ARG A 152 4.88 15.06 -5.44
C ARG A 152 5.80 14.32 -6.40
N LEU A 153 6.11 14.95 -7.52
CA LEU A 153 6.93 14.41 -8.59
C LEU A 153 7.80 15.52 -9.19
N ASP A 154 8.99 15.15 -9.66
CA ASP A 154 9.92 16.01 -10.40
C ASP A 154 11.02 15.15 -11.06
N ASP A 155 11.96 15.78 -11.77
CA ASP A 155 13.03 15.10 -12.52
C ASP A 155 14.44 15.25 -11.93
N ASN A 156 14.58 15.81 -10.72
CA ASN A 156 15.91 16.07 -10.16
C ASN A 156 16.64 14.76 -9.81
N ALA A 157 17.95 14.86 -9.60
CA ALA A 157 18.80 13.73 -9.23
C ALA A 157 18.49 13.19 -7.81
N GLY A 158 18.73 11.89 -7.63
CA GLY A 158 18.62 11.22 -6.32
C GLY A 158 17.19 10.87 -5.89
N SER A 159 17.02 10.62 -4.60
CA SER A 159 15.74 10.22 -4.00
C SER A 159 14.85 11.41 -3.67
N ILE A 160 13.53 11.27 -3.90
CA ILE A 160 12.52 12.23 -3.43
C ILE A 160 11.92 11.83 -2.07
N CYS A 161 12.38 10.72 -1.48
CA CYS A 161 11.78 10.19 -0.25
C CYS A 161 11.98 11.13 0.93
N GLY A 162 10.95 11.26 1.76
CA GLY A 162 10.91 12.23 2.87
C GLY A 162 10.45 13.63 2.47
N GLN A 163 10.22 13.91 1.17
CA GLN A 163 9.57 15.15 0.75
C GLN A 163 8.07 15.14 1.06
N THR A 164 7.51 16.32 1.31
CA THR A 164 6.06 16.47 1.53
C THR A 164 5.30 16.44 0.19
N THR A 165 4.20 15.69 0.15
CA THR A 165 3.30 15.62 -1.01
C THR A 165 2.51 16.92 -1.18
N THR A 166 2.23 17.34 -2.42
CA THR A 166 1.68 18.67 -2.73
C THR A 166 0.41 18.63 -3.58
N THR A 167 0.34 17.71 -4.56
CA THR A 167 -0.77 17.59 -5.53
C THR A 167 -1.75 16.49 -5.13
N ARG A 168 -3.03 16.59 -5.52
CA ARG A 168 -4.12 15.65 -5.15
C ARG A 168 -4.94 15.31 -6.37
N VAL A 169 -5.47 14.11 -6.41
CA VAL A 169 -6.34 13.62 -7.48
C VAL A 169 -7.51 12.80 -6.91
N ASN A 170 -8.56 12.64 -7.70
CA ASN A 170 -9.83 12.02 -7.29
C ASN A 170 -9.93 10.54 -7.68
N TYR A 171 -8.82 9.82 -7.57
CA TYR A 171 -8.74 8.39 -7.73
C TYR A 171 -7.74 7.81 -6.72
N LYS A 172 -7.74 6.50 -6.54
CA LYS A 172 -6.65 5.76 -5.91
C LYS A 172 -6.44 4.42 -6.62
N PRO A 173 -5.24 3.81 -6.53
CA PRO A 173 -4.97 2.56 -7.20
C PRO A 173 -5.82 1.42 -6.62
N GLN A 174 -6.20 0.45 -7.45
CA GLN A 174 -6.70 -0.82 -6.95
C GLN A 174 -5.55 -1.55 -6.24
N VAL A 175 -5.84 -2.19 -5.11
CA VAL A 175 -4.84 -2.91 -4.32
C VAL A 175 -5.31 -4.30 -3.97
N ARG A 176 -4.38 -5.25 -3.99
CA ARG A 176 -4.53 -6.55 -3.34
C ARG A 176 -3.67 -6.57 -2.08
N LEU A 177 -4.26 -6.91 -0.95
CA LEU A 177 -3.59 -6.99 0.35
C LEU A 177 -3.59 -8.45 0.82
N ILE A 178 -2.45 -8.93 1.31
CA ILE A 178 -2.33 -10.26 1.91
C ILE A 178 -2.17 -10.10 3.42
N PHE A 179 -3.21 -10.50 4.14
CA PHE A 179 -3.19 -10.62 5.60
C PHE A 179 -2.85 -12.06 6.02
N LYS A 180 -2.40 -12.26 7.26
CA LYS A 180 -2.20 -13.60 7.80
C LYS A 180 -3.52 -14.37 7.82
N SER A 181 -3.51 -15.63 7.37
CA SER A 181 -4.68 -16.53 7.34
C SER A 181 -4.81 -17.40 8.59
N THR A 182 -3.74 -17.54 9.35
CA THR A 182 -3.68 -18.35 10.56
C THR A 182 -3.23 -17.48 11.70
N THR A 183 -3.63 -17.81 12.92
CA THR A 183 -3.13 -17.15 14.10
C THR A 183 -2.14 -18.04 14.84
N THR A 184 -1.20 -17.40 15.52
CA THR A 184 -0.21 -18.07 16.37
C THR A 184 -0.42 -17.60 17.80
N TRP A 185 -0.50 -18.56 18.70
CA TRP A 185 -0.59 -18.32 20.13
C TRP A 185 0.75 -17.79 20.63
N ASN A 186 0.72 -16.60 21.22
CA ASN A 186 1.88 -15.95 21.83
C ASN A 186 1.72 -15.81 23.36
N GLY A 187 0.59 -16.25 23.92
CA GLY A 187 0.38 -16.27 25.36
C GLY A 187 1.26 -17.31 26.07
N SER A 188 1.46 -17.14 27.38
CA SER A 188 2.02 -18.21 28.19
C SER A 188 1.04 -19.38 28.25
N VAL A 189 1.55 -20.62 28.36
CA VAL A 189 0.72 -21.80 28.65
C VAL A 189 -0.14 -21.50 29.89
N SER A 190 -1.43 -21.84 29.84
CA SER A 190 -2.42 -21.61 30.91
C SER A 190 -2.88 -20.15 31.11
N THR A 191 -2.71 -19.27 30.11
CA THR A 191 -3.40 -17.97 30.07
C THR A 191 -4.72 -18.05 29.30
N ASP A 192 -5.60 -17.06 29.49
CA ASP A 192 -6.92 -17.04 28.84
C ASP A 192 -6.79 -17.12 27.31
N TRP A 193 -7.24 -18.24 26.75
CA TRP A 193 -7.22 -18.54 25.32
C TRP A 193 -8.07 -17.56 24.50
N PHE A 194 -9.06 -16.93 25.13
CA PHE A 194 -9.97 -15.97 24.50
C PHE A 194 -9.50 -14.52 24.59
N ASN A 195 -8.39 -14.26 25.28
CA ASN A 195 -7.80 -12.94 25.32
C ASN A 195 -7.13 -12.62 23.98
N GLN A 196 -7.67 -11.63 23.27
CA GLN A 196 -7.14 -11.17 21.97
C GLN A 196 -5.67 -10.75 22.02
N ASN A 197 -5.16 -10.31 23.17
CA ASN A 197 -3.75 -9.92 23.31
C ASN A 197 -2.78 -11.11 23.26
N ASN A 198 -3.27 -12.34 23.43
CA ASN A 198 -2.45 -13.56 23.37
C ASN A 198 -2.32 -14.12 21.94
N TRP A 199 -2.96 -13.50 20.95
CA TRP A 199 -2.98 -13.90 19.56
C TRP A 199 -2.43 -12.79 18.66
N ASP A 200 -1.71 -13.16 17.61
CA ASP A 200 -1.20 -12.20 16.63
C ASP A 200 -2.21 -11.78 15.56
N ALA A 201 -3.30 -12.52 15.37
CA ALA A 201 -4.31 -12.23 14.35
C ALA A 201 -5.64 -12.95 14.62
N PHE A 202 -6.70 -12.24 15.04
CA PHE A 202 -7.98 -12.85 15.46
C PHE A 202 -7.87 -13.85 16.62
N VAL A 203 -8.97 -14.05 17.37
CA VAL A 203 -9.08 -15.13 18.36
C VAL A 203 -9.73 -16.33 17.65
N PRO A 204 -9.16 -17.55 17.69
CA PRO A 204 -9.81 -18.72 17.13
C PRO A 204 -11.21 -18.91 17.72
N THR A 205 -12.20 -19.15 16.88
CA THR A 205 -13.52 -19.59 17.34
C THR A 205 -13.39 -20.96 17.98
N GLN A 206 -14.20 -21.22 19.01
CA GLN A 206 -14.22 -22.49 19.73
C GLN A 206 -14.69 -23.63 18.81
N GLU A 207 -13.78 -24.21 18.04
CA GLU A 207 -13.92 -25.55 17.48
C GLU A 207 -12.74 -26.39 17.98
N MET A 208 -12.81 -26.75 19.25
CA MET A 208 -12.02 -27.84 19.81
C MET A 208 -12.95 -28.66 20.70
N ASN A 209 -13.63 -29.62 20.06
CA ASN A 209 -14.05 -30.86 20.73
C ASN A 209 -12.94 -31.89 20.51
#